data_AF-Q6FXQ4-F1
#
_entry.id   AF-Q6FXQ4-F1
#
_cell.length_a   1.000
_cell.length_b   1.000
_cell.length_c   1.000
_cell.angle_alpha   90.00
_cell.angle_beta   90.00
_cell.angle_gamma   90.00
#
_symmetry.space_group_name_H-M   'P 1'
#
loop_
_entity.id
_entity.type
_entity.pdbx_description
1 polymer ?
#
loop_
_entity_poly.entity_id
_entity_poly.type
_entity_poly.pdbx_seq_one_letter_code
_entity_poly.pdbx_strand_id
1 'polypeptide(L)'
;MLKEVVYCGVCTYPIDYCEFSGKLKRCKVWLKENHADLYDKLYSEDDAAAASLSAKLAESSIGEAREEKLEKDLQKLQTKQENKEQRELAKKLSSKVIVKREARTKRKYIVAISGLEVFEIDMKKLAKTFASKFATGCSVSKNAEKKEEVVVQGDVLDEVVAYIHSLLEEKGMKDVKVETIDTKKKKKPEATPAAK
;
A
#
# COMPACT_ATOMS: atom_id res chain seq x y z
N MET A 1 18.54 -4.40 -48.22
CA MET A 1 17.08 -4.22 -48.14
C MET A 1 16.75 -3.87 -46.70
N LEU A 2 16.26 -2.66 -46.43
CA LEU A 2 15.73 -2.31 -45.10
C LEU A 2 14.40 -3.05 -44.94
N LYS A 3 14.24 -3.85 -43.88
CA LYS A 3 12.94 -4.41 -43.54
C LYS A 3 12.12 -3.32 -42.86
N GLU A 4 10.98 -2.99 -43.44
CA GLU A 4 10.01 -2.11 -42.78
C GLU A 4 9.31 -2.92 -41.68
N VAL A 5 9.37 -2.41 -40.45
CA VAL A 5 8.78 -3.07 -39.27
C VAL A 5 7.50 -2.33 -38.93
N VAL A 6 6.38 -3.06 -38.97
CA VAL A 6 5.08 -2.53 -38.56
C VAL A 6 4.97 -2.64 -37.04
N TYR A 7 4.69 -1.52 -36.39
CA TYR A 7 4.47 -1.44 -34.95
C TYR A 7 2.98 -1.43 -34.65
N CYS A 8 2.59 -2.17 -33.61
CA CYS A 8 1.21 -2.23 -33.16
C CYS A 8 0.82 -0.92 -32.46
N GLY A 9 -0.24 -0.26 -32.93
CA GLY A 9 -0.76 0.97 -32.32
C GLY A 9 -1.28 0.82 -30.88
N VAL A 10 -1.48 -0.42 -30.40
CA VAL A 10 -2.02 -0.70 -29.06
C VAL A 10 -0.93 -0.94 -28.02
N CYS A 11 0.10 -1.72 -28.36
CA CYS A 11 1.18 -2.07 -27.43
C CYS A 11 2.50 -1.37 -27.75
N THR A 12 2.59 -0.64 -28.87
CA THR A 12 3.80 0.04 -29.39
C THR A 12 4.98 -0.89 -29.69
N TYR A 13 4.81 -2.21 -29.56
CA TYR A 13 5.79 -3.21 -29.97
C TYR A 13 5.61 -3.60 -31.44
N PRO A 14 6.65 -4.17 -32.08
CA PRO A 14 6.50 -4.81 -33.38
C PRO A 14 5.40 -5.89 -33.32
N ILE A 15 4.73 -6.14 -34.44
CA ILE A 15 3.59 -7.07 -34.50
C ILE A 15 3.92 -8.48 -33.99
N ASP A 16 5.13 -8.99 -34.26
CA ASP A 16 5.65 -10.27 -33.78
C ASP A 16 5.76 -10.35 -32.25
N TYR A 17 5.92 -9.20 -31.57
CA TYR A 17 6.11 -9.14 -30.11
C TYR A 17 4.83 -8.78 -29.37
N CYS A 18 3.67 -8.77 -30.05
CA CYS A 18 2.39 -8.44 -29.41
C CYS A 18 2.02 -9.40 -28.27
N GLU A 19 2.52 -10.63 -28.27
CA GLU A 19 2.28 -11.63 -27.21
C GLU A 19 2.80 -11.20 -25.84
N PHE A 20 3.85 -10.39 -25.78
CA PHE A 20 4.47 -9.94 -24.52
C PHE A 20 3.77 -8.74 -23.89
N SER A 21 2.86 -8.08 -24.60
CA SER A 21 2.26 -6.81 -24.16
C SER A 21 1.19 -6.92 -23.08
N GLY A 22 0.78 -8.15 -22.71
CA GLY A 22 -0.39 -8.41 -21.85
C GLY A 22 -1.73 -7.96 -22.45
N LYS A 23 -1.72 -7.31 -23.62
CA LYS A 23 -2.88 -6.76 -24.34
C LYS A 23 -3.09 -7.46 -25.68
N LEU A 24 -2.65 -8.72 -25.80
CA LEU A 24 -2.68 -9.51 -27.05
C LEU A 24 -4.06 -9.51 -27.72
N LYS A 25 -5.14 -9.64 -26.93
CA LYS A 25 -6.52 -9.60 -27.46
C LYS A 25 -6.80 -8.31 -28.24
N ARG A 26 -6.39 -7.16 -27.71
CA ARG A 26 -6.61 -5.86 -28.39
C ARG A 26 -5.68 -5.70 -29.59
N CYS A 27 -4.45 -6.21 -29.50
CA CYS A 27 -3.49 -6.18 -30.62
C CYS A 27 -3.95 -7.02 -31.81
N LYS A 28 -4.53 -8.21 -31.56
CA LYS A 28 -5.11 -9.07 -32.61
C LYS A 28 -6.23 -8.37 -33.38
N VAL A 29 -7.12 -7.66 -32.68
CA VAL A 29 -8.21 -6.88 -33.33
C VAL A 29 -7.65 -5.76 -34.18
N TRP A 30 -6.75 -4.94 -33.61
CA TRP A 30 -6.12 -3.84 -34.34
C TRP A 30 -5.37 -4.32 -35.58
N LEU A 31 -4.65 -5.45 -35.47
CA LEU A 31 -3.92 -6.05 -36.58
C LEU A 31 -4.86 -6.54 -37.69
N LYS A 32 -5.99 -7.18 -37.33
CA LYS A 32 -6.99 -7.62 -38.32
C LYS A 32 -7.64 -6.46 -39.07
N GLU A 33 -7.88 -5.33 -38.39
CA GLU A 33 -8.50 -4.14 -39.00
C GLU A 33 -7.53 -3.34 -39.89
N ASN A 34 -6.26 -3.23 -39.52
CA ASN A 34 -5.29 -2.38 -40.24
C ASN A 34 -4.41 -3.16 -41.22
N HIS A 35 -4.07 -4.41 -40.90
CA HIS A 35 -3.14 -5.25 -41.68
C HIS A 35 -3.59 -6.72 -41.66
N ALA A 36 -4.73 -7.01 -42.29
CA ALA A 36 -5.26 -8.37 -42.41
C ALA A 36 -4.23 -9.35 -43.01
N ASP A 37 -3.42 -8.91 -43.98
CA ASP A 37 -2.37 -9.74 -44.59
C ASP A 37 -1.29 -10.20 -43.58
N LEU A 38 -0.98 -9.36 -42.59
CA LEU A 38 -0.03 -9.70 -41.52
C LEU A 38 -0.71 -10.52 -40.42
N TYR A 39 -1.99 -10.27 -40.16
CA TYR A 39 -2.78 -11.08 -39.24
C TYR A 39 -2.82 -12.54 -39.69
N ASP A 40 -3.12 -12.79 -40.97
CA ASP A 40 -3.13 -14.13 -41.52
C ASP A 40 -1.73 -14.74 -41.43
N LYS A 41 -0.66 -14.05 -41.82
CA LYS A 41 0.71 -14.61 -41.72
C LYS A 41 1.15 -14.98 -40.31
N LEU A 42 0.80 -14.18 -39.29
CA LEU A 42 1.20 -14.45 -37.90
C LEU A 42 0.29 -15.44 -37.18
N TYR A 43 -1.00 -15.47 -37.52
CA TYR A 43 -2.02 -16.21 -36.78
C TYR A 43 -2.76 -17.28 -37.60
N SER A 44 -2.34 -17.57 -38.85
CA SER A 44 -2.90 -18.66 -39.67
C SER A 44 -2.90 -20.02 -38.95
N GLU A 45 -1.94 -20.26 -38.07
CA GLU A 45 -1.82 -21.53 -37.33
C GLU A 45 -2.74 -21.59 -36.09
N ASP A 46 -3.26 -20.43 -35.66
CA ASP A 46 -4.10 -20.23 -34.47
C ASP A 46 -5.60 -20.24 -34.82
N ASP A 47 -5.95 -20.50 -36.10
CA ASP A 47 -7.27 -20.25 -36.70
C ASP A 47 -8.42 -21.01 -36.01
N ALA A 48 -8.13 -22.17 -35.40
CA ALA A 48 -9.12 -22.90 -34.60
C ALA A 48 -9.58 -22.13 -33.34
N ALA A 49 -8.71 -21.33 -32.72
CA ALA A 49 -9.05 -20.49 -31.59
C ALA A 49 -9.60 -19.12 -32.03
N ALA A 50 -9.10 -18.59 -33.15
CA ALA A 50 -9.51 -17.30 -33.69
C ALA A 50 -10.90 -17.31 -34.35
N ALA A 51 -11.33 -18.42 -34.96
CA ALA A 51 -12.68 -18.54 -35.53
C ALA A 51 -13.78 -18.42 -34.45
N SER A 52 -13.61 -19.06 -33.28
CA SER A 52 -14.57 -18.93 -32.17
C SER A 52 -14.55 -17.53 -31.54
N LEU A 53 -13.39 -16.85 -31.56
CA LEU A 53 -13.23 -15.48 -31.08
C LEU A 53 -13.80 -14.45 -32.05
N SER A 54 -13.64 -14.65 -33.35
CA SER A 54 -14.15 -13.75 -34.40
C SER A 54 -15.66 -13.87 -34.58
N ALA A 55 -16.28 -15.04 -34.35
CA ALA A 55 -17.74 -15.13 -34.25
C ALA A 55 -18.28 -14.34 -33.05
N LYS A 56 -17.62 -14.43 -31.88
CA LYS A 56 -18.01 -13.62 -30.70
C LYS A 56 -17.67 -12.13 -30.83
N LEU A 57 -16.66 -11.78 -31.62
CA LEU A 57 -16.22 -10.41 -31.81
C LEU A 57 -16.96 -9.70 -32.96
N ALA A 58 -17.34 -10.41 -34.02
CA ALA A 58 -18.13 -9.88 -35.13
C ALA A 58 -19.59 -9.61 -34.72
N GLU A 59 -20.14 -10.38 -33.77
CA GLU A 59 -21.42 -10.05 -33.11
C GLU A 59 -21.30 -8.83 -32.16
N SER A 60 -20.09 -8.30 -31.95
CA SER A 60 -19.84 -7.18 -31.02
C SER A 60 -19.34 -5.90 -31.71
N SER A 61 -19.41 -5.84 -33.05
CA SER A 61 -19.06 -4.65 -33.83
C SER A 61 -20.26 -3.71 -33.94
N ILE A 62 -20.27 -2.64 -33.13
CA ILE A 62 -20.71 -1.24 -33.39
C ILE A 62 -20.85 -0.53 -32.01
N GLY A 63 -20.50 0.76 -31.98
CA GLY A 63 -20.25 1.61 -30.79
C GLY A 63 -21.33 1.64 -29.70
N GLU A 64 -21.02 2.30 -28.59
CA GLU A 64 -21.76 2.39 -27.32
C GLU A 64 -21.54 1.23 -26.34
N ALA A 65 -21.77 -0.03 -26.75
CA ALA A 65 -21.67 -1.17 -25.81
C ALA A 65 -20.26 -1.41 -25.23
N ARG A 66 -19.21 -0.95 -25.93
CA ARG A 66 -17.81 -1.02 -25.47
C ARG A 66 -17.48 0.09 -24.49
N GLU A 67 -17.99 1.29 -24.73
CA GLU A 67 -17.76 2.47 -23.89
C GLU A 67 -18.43 2.28 -22.53
N GLU A 68 -19.68 1.82 -22.53
CA GLU A 68 -20.43 1.55 -21.29
C GLU A 68 -19.77 0.45 -20.44
N LYS A 69 -19.18 -0.57 -21.07
CA LYS A 69 -18.42 -1.62 -20.36
C LYS A 69 -17.10 -1.10 -19.80
N LEU A 70 -16.43 -0.19 -20.51
CA LEU A 70 -15.18 0.41 -20.05
C LEU A 70 -15.42 1.37 -18.88
N GLU A 71 -16.46 2.20 -18.95
CA GLU A 71 -16.85 3.10 -17.86
C GLU A 71 -17.24 2.32 -16.60
N LYS A 72 -18.01 1.23 -16.74
CA LYS A 72 -18.35 0.35 -15.61
C LYS A 72 -17.12 -0.32 -14.99
N ASP A 73 -16.09 -0.65 -15.77
CA ASP A 73 -14.85 -1.24 -15.24
C ASP A 73 -13.98 -0.19 -14.53
N LEU A 74 -13.88 1.02 -15.10
CA LEU A 74 -13.20 2.16 -14.48
C LEU A 74 -13.85 2.58 -13.16
N GLN A 75 -15.19 2.66 -13.12
CA GLN A 75 -15.94 2.94 -11.88
C GLN A 75 -15.68 1.85 -10.83
N LYS A 76 -15.69 0.57 -11.21
CA LYS A 76 -15.37 -0.53 -10.28
C LYS A 76 -13.94 -0.47 -9.75
N LEU A 77 -12.99 -0.04 -10.57
CA LEU A 77 -11.59 0.16 -10.15
C LEU A 77 -11.47 1.35 -9.21
N GLN A 78 -12.12 2.47 -9.52
CA GLN A 78 -12.16 3.66 -8.65
C GLN A 78 -12.80 3.34 -7.30
N THR A 79 -13.99 2.73 -7.26
CA THR A 79 -14.63 2.35 -5.98
C THR A 79 -13.80 1.36 -5.18
N LYS A 80 -13.06 0.46 -5.84
CA LYS A 80 -12.13 -0.46 -5.15
C LYS A 80 -10.90 0.27 -4.61
N GLN A 81 -10.39 1.28 -5.31
CA GLN A 81 -9.28 2.11 -4.84
C GLN A 81 -9.72 2.97 -3.66
N GLU A 82 -10.83 3.70 -3.79
CA GLU A 82 -11.37 4.54 -2.71
C GLU A 82 -11.69 3.71 -1.44
N ASN A 83 -12.25 2.50 -1.58
CA ASN A 83 -12.54 1.65 -0.42
C ASN A 83 -11.25 1.10 0.22
N LYS A 84 -10.18 0.89 -0.55
CA LYS A 84 -8.87 0.54 0.01
C LYS A 84 -8.27 1.72 0.76
N GLU A 85 -8.27 2.91 0.16
CA GLU A 85 -7.77 4.14 0.78
C GLU A 85 -8.54 4.48 2.05
N GLN A 86 -9.87 4.36 2.06
CA GLN A 86 -10.70 4.56 3.25
C GLN A 86 -10.39 3.55 4.35
N ARG A 87 -10.14 2.28 4.00
CA ARG A 87 -9.72 1.26 4.98
C ARG A 87 -8.32 1.52 5.53
N GLU A 88 -7.40 2.00 4.70
CA GLU A 88 -6.07 2.40 5.14
C GLU A 88 -6.12 3.64 6.01
N LEU A 89 -6.95 4.63 5.67
CA LEU A 89 -7.18 5.82 6.49
C LEU A 89 -7.83 5.45 7.84
N ALA A 90 -8.82 4.55 7.85
CA ALA A 90 -9.46 4.07 9.06
C ALA A 90 -8.50 3.28 9.96
N LYS A 91 -7.60 2.49 9.36
CA LYS A 91 -6.51 1.84 10.11
C LYS A 91 -5.52 2.86 10.67
N LYS A 92 -5.16 3.89 9.89
CA LYS A 92 -4.27 4.97 10.33
C LYS A 92 -4.88 5.78 11.49
N LEU A 93 -6.18 6.08 11.44
CA LEU A 93 -6.90 6.83 12.47
C LEU A 93 -7.21 6.00 13.74
N SER A 94 -7.51 4.71 13.60
CA SER A 94 -7.77 3.84 14.77
C SER A 94 -6.51 3.36 15.49
N SER A 95 -5.34 3.59 14.89
CA SER A 95 -4.07 3.15 15.45
C SER A 95 -3.64 4.02 16.61
N LYS A 96 -3.20 3.36 17.68
CA LYS A 96 -2.72 3.99 18.90
C LYS A 96 -1.22 3.82 19.01
N VAL A 97 -0.52 4.88 19.41
CA VAL A 97 0.91 4.81 19.76
C VAL A 97 0.98 4.59 21.26
N ILE A 98 1.70 3.55 21.68
CA ILE A 98 1.89 3.22 23.09
C ILE A 98 3.34 3.55 23.44
N VAL A 99 3.52 4.43 24.42
CA VAL A 99 4.85 4.78 24.95
C VAL A 99 4.95 4.19 26.35
N LYS A 100 5.75 3.15 26.51
CA LYS A 100 5.95 2.47 27.80
C LYS A 100 7.26 2.93 28.42
N ARG A 101 7.21 3.29 29.70
CA ARG A 101 8.41 3.51 30.51
C ARG A 101 8.67 2.28 31.37
N GLU A 102 9.84 1.68 31.18
CA GLU A 102 10.29 0.49 31.89
C GLU A 102 11.59 0.77 32.64
N ALA A 103 11.68 0.30 33.89
CA ALA A 103 12.90 0.41 34.67
C ALA A 103 13.82 -0.77 34.34
N ARG A 104 15.02 -0.51 33.79
CA ARG A 104 15.97 -1.56 33.45
C ARG A 104 16.81 -1.98 34.66
N THR A 105 17.44 -1.01 35.30
CA THR A 105 18.38 -1.27 36.40
C THR A 105 18.53 -0.03 37.28
N LYS A 106 18.16 -0.13 38.57
CA LYS A 106 18.26 0.97 39.56
C LYS A 106 17.60 2.26 39.06
N ARG A 107 18.39 3.26 38.67
CA ARG A 107 17.97 4.58 38.19
C ARG A 107 17.89 4.67 36.65
N LYS A 108 18.18 3.57 35.94
CA LYS A 108 18.15 3.52 34.47
C LYS A 108 16.74 3.15 34.01
N TYR A 109 16.11 4.08 33.32
CA TYR A 109 14.84 3.89 32.62
C TYR A 109 15.08 3.65 31.13
N ILE A 110 14.13 2.97 30.51
CA ILE A 110 14.04 2.75 29.07
C ILE A 110 12.63 3.15 28.66
N VAL A 111 12.54 3.86 27.53
CA VAL A 111 11.28 4.18 26.88
C VAL A 111 11.14 3.29 25.66
N ALA A 112 10.11 2.45 25.65
CA ALA A 112 9.76 1.61 24.51
C ALA A 112 8.53 2.20 23.79
N ILE A 113 8.68 2.51 22.51
CA ILE A 113 7.64 3.11 21.67
C ILE A 113 7.12 2.03 20.72
N SER A 114 5.84 1.68 20.85
CA SER A 114 5.17 0.68 20.01
C SER A 114 4.00 1.32 19.24
N GLY A 115 3.62 0.74 18.10
CA GLY A 115 2.46 1.21 17.30
C GLY A 115 2.82 2.22 16.20
N LEU A 116 4.11 2.41 15.93
CA LEU A 116 4.57 3.28 14.84
C LEU A 116 4.44 2.64 13.45
N GLU A 117 4.25 1.32 13.37
CA GLU A 117 4.19 0.55 12.11
C GLU A 117 3.07 1.05 11.19
N VAL A 118 1.92 1.44 11.75
CA VAL A 118 0.74 1.85 10.95
C VAL A 118 0.93 3.22 10.31
N PHE A 119 1.85 4.03 10.83
CA PHE A 119 2.15 5.36 10.29
C PHE A 119 3.18 5.33 9.15
N GLU A 120 3.63 4.15 8.73
CA GLU A 120 4.66 3.98 7.68
C GLU A 120 5.87 4.87 7.95
N ILE A 121 6.29 4.97 9.22
CA ILE A 121 7.50 5.68 9.59
C ILE A 121 8.66 4.68 9.58
N ASP A 122 9.74 5.04 8.90
CA ASP A 122 10.97 4.25 8.89
C ASP A 122 11.58 4.17 10.30
N MET A 123 11.43 3.01 10.97
CA MET A 123 11.95 2.77 12.33
C MET A 123 13.45 3.08 12.45
N LYS A 124 14.22 2.80 11.41
CA LYS A 124 15.67 3.08 11.36
C LYS A 124 15.98 4.58 11.30
N LYS A 125 15.18 5.38 10.58
CA LYS A 125 15.35 6.84 10.52
C LYS A 125 14.95 7.46 11.86
N LEU A 126 13.81 7.04 12.41
CA LEU A 126 13.35 7.46 13.73
C LEU A 126 14.39 7.20 14.83
N ALA A 127 14.96 5.99 14.86
CA ALA A 127 16.00 5.63 15.82
C ALA A 127 17.26 6.52 15.69
N LYS A 128 17.68 6.86 14.46
CA LYS A 128 18.80 7.79 14.23
C LYS A 128 18.46 9.21 14.67
N THR A 129 17.26 9.69 14.37
CA THR A 129 16.82 11.02 14.78
C THR A 129 16.73 11.13 16.29
N PHE A 130 16.20 10.12 16.98
CA PHE A 130 16.20 10.07 18.45
C PHE A 130 17.61 9.96 19.04
N ALA A 131 18.49 9.15 18.46
CA ALA A 131 19.86 9.05 18.93
C ALA A 131 20.60 10.40 18.83
N SER A 132 20.40 11.14 17.74
CA SER A 132 20.98 12.47 17.57
C SER A 132 20.31 13.54 18.44
N LYS A 133 18.99 13.47 18.63
CA LYS A 133 18.22 14.50 19.35
C LYS A 133 18.41 14.43 20.85
N PHE A 134 18.40 13.21 21.40
CA PHE A 134 18.50 12.96 22.83
C PHE A 134 19.92 12.61 23.29
N ALA A 135 20.85 12.42 22.34
CA ALA A 135 22.19 11.90 22.62
C ALA A 135 22.17 10.56 23.40
N THR A 136 21.11 9.76 23.21
CA THR A 136 20.88 8.49 23.89
C THR A 136 21.00 7.30 22.94
N GLY A 137 21.42 6.14 23.45
CA GLY A 137 21.37 4.90 22.69
C GLY A 137 19.93 4.55 22.29
N CYS A 138 19.65 4.50 20.98
CA CYS A 138 18.36 4.13 20.43
C CYS A 138 18.50 2.91 19.53
N SER A 139 17.67 1.89 19.75
CA SER A 139 17.68 0.65 18.98
C SER A 139 16.27 0.22 18.62
N VAL A 140 16.11 -0.39 17.45
CA VAL A 140 14.84 -1.06 17.08
C VAL A 140 14.88 -2.46 17.67
N SER A 141 13.92 -2.76 18.55
CA SER A 141 13.72 -4.09 19.14
C SER A 141 12.42 -4.69 18.61
N LYS A 142 12.25 -6.00 18.78
CA LYS A 142 11.01 -6.69 18.47
C LYS A 142 10.45 -7.25 19.77
N ASN A 143 9.20 -6.93 20.07
CA ASN A 143 8.52 -7.47 21.24
C ASN A 143 8.14 -8.95 21.00
N ALA A 144 7.73 -9.67 22.05
CA ALA A 144 7.26 -11.05 21.98
C ALA A 144 6.10 -11.25 20.97
N GLU A 145 5.26 -10.23 20.78
CA GLU A 145 4.19 -10.21 19.77
C GLU A 145 4.70 -9.97 18.32
N LYS A 146 6.01 -9.97 18.09
CA LYS A 146 6.69 -9.65 16.81
C LYS A 146 6.46 -8.23 16.28
N LYS A 147 5.83 -7.36 17.07
CA LYS A 147 5.68 -5.94 16.77
C LYS A 147 7.02 -5.23 16.97
N GLU A 148 7.39 -4.38 16.02
CA GLU A 148 8.60 -3.56 16.06
C GLU A 148 8.38 -2.39 17.01
N GLU A 149 9.33 -2.20 17.93
CA GLU A 149 9.33 -1.14 18.92
C GLU A 149 10.68 -0.40 18.88
N VAL A 150 10.64 0.92 19.05
CA VAL A 150 11.85 1.73 19.20
C VAL A 150 12.15 1.86 20.68
N VAL A 151 13.30 1.35 21.09
CA VAL A 151 13.78 1.36 22.47
C VAL A 151 14.81 2.48 22.63
N VAL A 152 14.49 3.45 23.47
CA VAL A 152 15.32 4.61 23.78
C VAL A 152 15.85 4.48 25.21
N GLN A 153 17.17 4.53 25.38
CA GLN A 153 17.82 4.42 26.68
C GLN A 153 17.85 5.78 27.40
N GLY A 154 17.07 5.95 28.46
CA GLY A 154 17.01 7.21 29.21
C GLY A 154 15.61 7.49 29.77
N ASP A 155 15.50 8.51 30.62
CA ASP A 155 14.21 9.02 31.09
C ASP A 155 13.77 10.19 30.20
N VAL A 156 13.62 9.92 28.90
CA VAL A 156 13.26 10.91 27.86
C VAL A 156 11.79 10.80 27.48
N LEU A 157 10.93 10.40 28.42
CA LEU A 157 9.52 10.13 28.16
C LEU A 157 8.79 11.37 27.61
N ASP A 158 8.93 12.49 28.31
CA ASP A 158 8.24 13.74 27.97
C ASP A 158 8.72 14.28 26.62
N GLU A 159 10.03 14.22 26.36
CA GLU A 159 10.61 14.69 25.10
C GLU A 159 10.24 13.79 23.91
N VAL A 160 10.18 12.47 24.12
CA VAL A 160 9.73 11.49 23.12
C VAL A 160 8.26 11.72 22.79
N VAL A 161 7.41 11.93 23.81
CA VAL A 161 5.97 12.20 23.61
C VAL A 161 5.79 13.49 22.83
N ALA A 162 6.48 14.57 23.20
CA ALA A 162 6.45 15.83 22.47
C ALA A 162 6.86 15.68 21.00
N TYR A 163 7.96 14.94 20.73
CA TYR A 163 8.42 14.69 19.37
C TYR A 163 7.46 13.84 18.55
N ILE A 164 6.84 12.82 19.16
CA ILE A 164 5.81 12.00 18.50
C ILE A 164 4.59 12.86 18.14
N HIS A 165 4.16 13.76 19.03
CA HIS A 165 3.08 14.71 18.72
C HIS A 165 3.43 15.61 17.53
N SER A 166 4.64 16.18 17.48
CA SER A 166 5.06 17.00 16.34
C SER A 166 5.09 16.21 15.02
N LEU A 167 5.59 14.97 15.04
CA LEU A 167 5.57 14.10 13.85
C LEU A 167 4.16 13.73 13.39
N LEU A 168 3.24 13.53 14.31
CA LEU A 168 1.84 13.22 14.01
C LEU A 168 1.11 14.44 13.44
N GLU A 169 1.42 15.64 13.93
CA GLU A 169 0.92 16.90 13.38
C GLU A 169 1.42 17.16 11.96
N GLU A 170 2.72 16.94 11.70
CA GLU A 170 3.31 17.06 10.36
C GLU A 170 2.66 16.07 9.36
N LYS A 171 2.29 14.87 9.82
CA LYS A 171 1.57 13.89 9.00
C LYS A 171 0.05 14.12 8.92
N GLY A 172 -0.48 15.16 9.57
CA GLY A 172 -1.90 15.51 9.52
C GLY A 172 -2.84 14.56 10.26
N MET A 173 -2.32 13.72 11.17
CA MET A 173 -3.10 12.72 11.92
C MET A 173 -3.24 13.14 13.38
N LYS A 174 -4.16 14.07 13.67
CA LYS A 174 -4.32 14.70 14.99
C LYS A 174 -5.02 13.83 16.06
N ASP A 175 -5.67 12.74 15.68
CA ASP A 175 -6.48 11.92 16.60
C ASP A 175 -5.76 10.71 17.19
N VAL A 176 -4.45 10.57 16.96
CA VAL A 176 -3.70 9.41 17.45
C VAL A 176 -3.55 9.52 18.97
N LYS A 177 -4.30 8.66 19.66
CA LYS A 177 -4.26 8.55 21.12
C LYS A 177 -2.90 7.97 21.55
N VAL A 178 -2.02 8.84 22.06
CA VAL A 178 -0.75 8.44 22.68
C VAL A 178 -1.05 7.98 24.11
N GLU A 179 -0.95 6.67 24.37
CA GLU A 179 -1.11 6.13 25.72
C GLU A 179 0.27 5.95 26.37
N THR A 180 0.55 6.78 27.37
CA THR A 180 1.75 6.69 28.20
C THR A 180 1.51 5.71 29.35
N ILE A 181 2.20 4.57 29.32
CA ILE A 181 2.13 3.56 30.39
C ILE A 181 3.40 3.66 31.23
N ASP A 182 3.28 4.35 32.36
CA ASP A 182 4.25 4.29 33.44
C ASP A 182 3.97 3.07 34.31
N THR A 183 4.87 2.09 34.31
CA THR A 183 4.81 0.91 35.20
C THR A 183 4.89 1.26 36.70
N LYS A 184 4.90 2.54 37.09
CA LYS A 184 4.76 2.98 38.50
C LYS A 184 3.33 2.92 39.06
N LYS A 185 2.27 2.95 38.24
CA LYS A 185 0.88 2.88 38.75
C LYS A 185 0.18 1.61 38.31
N LYS A 186 0.21 0.61 39.20
CA LYS A 186 -0.78 -0.48 39.23
C LYS A 186 -2.18 0.16 39.13
N LYS A 187 -2.89 -0.07 38.02
CA LYS A 187 -4.32 0.20 37.90
C LYS A 187 -5.02 -0.47 39.09
N LYS A 188 -5.57 0.31 40.02
CA LYS A 188 -6.70 -0.17 40.80
C LYS A 188 -7.86 -0.30 39.79
N PRO A 189 -8.49 -1.47 39.67
CA PRO A 189 -9.60 -1.66 38.76
C PRO A 189 -10.71 -0.70 39.16
N GLU A 190 -11.11 0.15 38.22
CA GLU A 190 -12.34 0.93 38.33
C GLU A 190 -13.48 -0.08 38.46
N ALA A 191 -14.03 -0.14 39.67
CA ALA A 191 -15.19 -0.95 39.99
C ALA A 191 -16.34 -0.47 39.11
N THR A 192 -16.79 -1.36 38.25
CA THR A 192 -18.00 -1.25 37.44
C THR A 192 -19.16 -0.78 38.34
N PRO A 193 -19.91 0.26 37.97
CA PRO A 193 -21.07 0.68 38.75
C PRO A 193 -22.10 -0.45 38.68
N ALA A 194 -22.41 -1.03 39.84
CA ALA A 194 -23.47 -2.01 39.99
C ALA A 194 -24.79 -1.36 39.51
N ALA A 195 -25.31 -1.91 38.43
CA ALA A 195 -26.60 -1.56 37.87
C ALA A 195 -27.70 -2.32 38.64
N LYS A 196 -28.76 -1.56 38.96
CA LYS A 196 -30.07 -1.93 39.55
C LYS A 196 -30.13 -2.16 41.06
#